data_AF-A0A4Q5RAR0-F1
#
_entry.id   AF-A0A4Q5RAR0-F1
#
_cell.length_a   1.000
_cell.length_b   1.000
_cell.length_c   1.000
_cell.angle_alpha   90.00
_cell.angle_beta   90.00
_cell.angle_gamma   90.00
#
_symmetry.space_group_name_H-M   'P 1'
#
loop_
_entity.id
_entity.type
_entity.pdbx_description
1 polymer ?
#
loop_
_entity_poly.entity_id
_entity_poly.type
_entity_poly.pdbx_seq_one_letter_code
_entity_poly.pdbx_strand_id
1 'polypeptide(L)'
;MRHIHIVPGLRLRFAGRDETFNEGVEIGLLAARLSSGSAEFTMTLAVSTLDQARMLATNMGYRLHVTIMDEGVVEVMFLTGSRRPKLQLVYDKLRARS
;
A
#
# COMPACT_ATOMS: atom_id res chain seq x y z
N MET A 1 16.55 -12.59 9.47
CA MET A 1 16.12 -11.74 10.61
C MET A 1 15.69 -10.38 10.06
N ARG A 2 14.40 -10.02 10.13
CA ARG A 2 13.90 -8.74 9.60
C ARG A 2 13.67 -7.75 10.75
N HIS A 3 14.21 -6.54 10.62
CA HIS A 3 14.05 -5.44 11.57
C HIS A 3 12.85 -4.60 11.11
N ILE A 4 11.83 -4.39 11.96
CA ILE A 4 10.72 -3.49 11.63
C ILE A 4 11.18 -2.05 11.90
N HIS A 5 11.34 -1.27 10.85
CA HIS A 5 11.75 0.14 10.91
C HIS A 5 10.50 1.04 10.95
N ILE A 6 10.10 1.46 12.14
CA ILE A 6 8.91 2.31 12.34
C ILE A 6 9.27 3.81 12.21
N VAL A 7 10.49 4.18 12.61
CA VAL A 7 11.11 5.52 12.51
C VAL A 7 12.64 5.30 12.43
N PRO A 8 13.43 6.14 11.74
CA PRO A 8 14.88 6.03 11.79
C PRO A 8 15.38 6.00 13.24
N GLY A 9 16.00 4.88 13.65
CA GLY A 9 16.58 4.70 14.99
C GLY A 9 15.70 4.01 16.03
N LEU A 10 14.39 3.81 15.81
CA LEU A 10 13.54 3.05 16.74
C LEU A 10 13.57 1.56 16.40
N ARG A 11 14.13 0.74 17.30
CA ARG A 11 14.15 -0.72 17.20
C ARG A 11 13.26 -1.32 18.30
N LEU A 12 12.10 -1.84 17.93
CA LEU A 12 11.24 -2.58 18.88
C LEU A 12 11.64 -4.06 18.89
N ARG A 13 11.76 -4.64 20.10
CA ARG A 13 12.05 -6.07 20.30
C ARG A 13 10.89 -6.74 21.00
N PHE A 14 10.24 -7.67 20.30
CA PHE A 14 9.23 -8.56 20.86
C PHE A 14 9.88 -9.91 21.23
N ALA A 15 9.51 -10.45 22.39
CA ALA A 15 9.96 -11.75 22.91
C ALA A 15 8.94 -12.84 22.54
N GLY A 16 9.41 -13.94 21.95
CA GLY A 16 8.53 -14.91 21.28
C GLY A 16 8.18 -14.42 19.88
N ARG A 17 8.81 -14.99 18.86
CA ARG A 17 8.62 -14.61 17.46
C ARG A 17 8.34 -15.86 16.66
N ASP A 18 7.08 -16.23 16.56
CA ASP A 18 6.65 -17.06 15.46
C ASP A 18 6.36 -16.17 14.25
N GLU A 19 6.17 -16.81 13.09
CA GLU A 19 5.92 -16.11 11.84
C GLU A 19 4.58 -15.35 11.89
N THR A 20 3.58 -15.93 12.56
CA THR A 20 2.24 -15.36 12.74
C THR A 20 2.24 -14.04 13.51
N PHE A 21 3.09 -13.91 14.55
CA PHE A 21 3.23 -12.66 15.29
C PHE A 21 3.77 -11.53 14.40
N ASN A 22 4.74 -11.82 13.54
CA ASN A 22 5.34 -10.80 12.67
C ASN A 22 4.31 -10.29 11.64
N GLU A 23 3.53 -11.20 11.06
CA GLU A 23 2.42 -10.86 10.17
C GLU A 23 1.39 -9.98 10.88
N GLY A 24 1.01 -10.35 12.10
CA GLY A 24 0.06 -9.59 12.91
C GLY A 24 0.53 -8.17 13.22
N VAL A 25 1.82 -7.98 13.57
CA VAL A 25 2.40 -6.65 13.81
C VAL A 25 2.42 -5.81 12.53
N GLU A 26 2.80 -6.41 11.40
CA GLU A 26 2.85 -5.72 10.12
C GLU A 26 1.46 -5.24 9.68
N ILE A 27 0.45 -6.11 9.79
CA ILE A 27 -0.96 -5.75 9.53
C ILE A 27 -1.48 -4.70 10.52
N GLY A 28 -1.09 -4.78 11.79
CA GLY A 28 -1.43 -3.75 12.79
C GLY A 28 -0.86 -2.38 12.43
N LEU A 29 0.37 -2.32 11.93
CA LEU A 29 1.01 -1.09 11.48
C LEU A 29 0.31 -0.53 10.22
N LEU A 30 -0.06 -1.41 9.30
CA LEU A 30 -0.86 -1.03 8.13
C LEU A 30 -2.23 -0.46 8.53
N ALA A 31 -2.93 -1.09 9.47
CA ALA A 31 -4.22 -0.60 9.97
C ALA A 31 -4.09 0.81 10.57
N ALA A 32 -3.06 1.04 11.37
CA ALA A 32 -2.76 2.37 11.90
C ALA A 32 -2.51 3.38 10.77
N ARG A 33 -1.78 2.99 9.72
CA ARG A 33 -1.47 3.87 8.59
C ARG A 33 -2.69 4.19 7.72
N LEU A 34 -3.57 3.23 7.48
CA LEU A 34 -4.85 3.46 6.81
C LEU A 34 -5.75 4.37 7.64
N SER A 35 -5.77 4.18 8.97
CA SER A 35 -6.59 4.99 9.89
C SER A 35 -6.15 6.45 9.96
N SER A 36 -4.89 6.77 9.64
CA SER A 36 -4.41 8.16 9.60
C SER A 36 -4.97 8.96 8.42
N GLY A 37 -5.69 8.33 7.47
CA GLY A 37 -6.43 9.01 6.42
C GLY A 37 -5.57 9.65 5.32
N SER A 38 -4.31 9.24 5.19
CA SER A 38 -3.45 9.72 4.10
C SER A 38 -4.01 9.27 2.74
N ALA A 39 -4.16 10.19 1.79
CA ALA A 39 -4.76 9.88 0.49
C ALA A 39 -3.98 8.83 -0.32
N GLU A 40 -2.66 8.82 -0.16
CA GLU A 40 -1.73 7.93 -0.84
C GLU A 40 -0.53 7.65 0.08
N PHE A 41 -0.07 6.41 0.10
CA PHE A 41 1.21 6.05 0.69
C PHE A 41 1.71 4.70 0.13
N THR A 42 3.01 4.47 0.25
CA THR A 42 3.64 3.20 -0.10
C THR A 42 4.16 2.52 1.15
N MET A 43 4.06 1.19 1.21
CA MET A 43 4.58 0.37 2.28
C MET A 43 5.11 -0.94 1.71
N THR A 44 6.24 -1.41 2.24
CA THR A 44 6.76 -2.76 1.95
C THR A 44 6.18 -3.73 2.97
N LEU A 45 5.68 -4.86 2.49
CA LEU A 45 5.04 -5.92 3.28
C LEU A 45 5.69 -7.28 2.97
N ALA A 46 5.50 -8.26 3.84
CA ALA A 46 5.76 -9.65 3.48
C ALA A 46 4.76 -10.12 2.41
N VAL A 47 5.20 -11.01 1.52
CA VAL A 47 4.28 -11.56 0.49
C VAL A 47 3.13 -12.34 1.15
N SER A 48 3.38 -13.00 2.29
CA SER A 48 2.37 -13.77 3.02
C SER A 48 1.24 -12.90 3.61
N THR A 49 1.49 -11.61 3.85
CA THR A 49 0.48 -10.69 4.42
C THR A 49 -0.35 -9.98 3.35
N LEU A 50 -0.05 -10.17 2.06
CA LEU A 50 -0.65 -9.40 0.96
C LEU A 50 -2.18 -9.55 0.88
N ASP A 51 -2.71 -10.75 1.09
CA ASP A 51 -4.15 -10.99 1.07
C ASP A 51 -4.87 -10.32 2.23
N GLN A 52 -4.28 -10.39 3.44
CA GLN A 52 -4.81 -9.70 4.62
C GLN A 52 -4.76 -8.18 4.43
N ALA A 53 -3.66 -7.65 3.89
CA ALA A 53 -3.50 -6.24 3.58
C ALA A 53 -4.54 -5.76 2.55
N ARG A 54 -4.84 -6.57 1.53
CA ARG A 54 -5.88 -6.29 0.53
C ARG A 54 -7.27 -6.22 1.15
N MET A 55 -7.61 -7.19 2.00
CA MET A 55 -8.90 -7.21 2.70
C MET A 55 -9.06 -5.98 3.61
N LEU A 56 -8.03 -5.68 4.41
CA LEU A 56 -8.03 -4.54 5.31
C LEU A 56 -8.16 -3.21 4.55
N ALA A 57 -7.34 -3.01 3.51
CA ALA A 57 -7.40 -1.80 2.69
C ALA A 57 -8.79 -1.61 2.07
N THR A 58 -9.36 -2.67 1.49
CA THR A 58 -10.69 -2.64 0.87
C THR A 58 -11.76 -2.23 1.89
N ASN A 59 -11.74 -2.84 3.09
CA ASN A 59 -12.69 -2.51 4.16
C ASN A 59 -12.56 -1.06 4.66
N MET A 60 -11.38 -0.46 4.53
CA MET A 60 -11.12 0.93 4.92
C MET A 60 -11.28 1.92 3.75
N GLY A 61 -11.76 1.49 2.59
CA GLY A 61 -12.00 2.37 1.44
C GLY A 61 -10.73 2.73 0.66
N TYR A 62 -9.68 1.91 0.76
CA TYR A 62 -8.44 2.03 0.01
C TYR A 62 -8.36 1.00 -1.10
N ARG A 63 -7.73 1.39 -2.20
CA ARG A 63 -7.28 0.52 -3.28
C ARG A 63 -5.81 0.19 -3.06
N LEU A 64 -5.45 -1.03 -3.44
CA LEU A 64 -4.12 -1.59 -3.28
C LEU A 64 -3.51 -1.88 -4.66
N HIS A 65 -2.33 -1.34 -4.94
CA HIS A 65 -1.55 -1.64 -6.13
C HIS A 65 -0.15 -2.14 -5.75
N VAL A 66 0.22 -3.32 -6.24
CA VAL A 66 1.58 -3.85 -6.10
C VAL A 66 2.47 -3.12 -7.09
N THR A 67 3.52 -2.46 -6.61
CA THR A 67 4.48 -1.72 -7.43
C THR A 67 5.72 -2.57 -7.74
N ILE A 68 6.19 -3.32 -6.74
CA ILE A 68 7.35 -4.21 -6.85
C ILE A 68 7.04 -5.51 -6.13
N MET A 69 7.43 -6.63 -6.72
CA MET A 69 7.39 -7.94 -6.09
C MET A 69 8.79 -8.55 -6.16
N ASP A 70 9.36 -8.85 -5.00
CA ASP A 70 10.70 -9.42 -4.83
C ASP A 70 10.63 -10.60 -3.85
N GLU A 71 11.70 -11.40 -3.73
CA GLU A 71 11.71 -12.64 -2.96
C GLU A 71 11.29 -12.45 -1.49
N GLY A 72 10.02 -12.78 -1.22
CA GLY A 72 9.41 -12.72 0.11
C GLY A 72 9.05 -11.32 0.62
N VAL A 73 9.13 -10.28 -0.21
CA VAL A 73 8.62 -8.93 0.09
C VAL A 73 7.88 -8.33 -1.10
N VAL A 74 6.87 -7.52 -0.81
CA VAL A 74 6.07 -6.83 -1.82
C VAL A 74 5.98 -5.36 -1.45
N GLU A 75 6.29 -4.49 -2.40
CA GLU A 75 6.03 -3.07 -2.26
C GLU A 75 4.62 -2.77 -2.77
N VAL A 76 3.87 -2.06 -1.94
CA VAL A 76 2.45 -1.84 -2.14
C VAL A 76 2.11 -0.37 -1.97
N MET A 77 1.45 0.19 -2.96
CA MET A 77 0.87 1.52 -2.93
C MET A 77 -0.62 1.45 -2.57
N PHE A 78 -0.99 2.19 -1.53
CA PHE A 78 -2.36 2.34 -1.05
C PHE A 78 -2.91 3.70 -1.44
N LEU A 79 -4.13 3.71 -1.96
CA LEU A 79 -4.78 4.92 -2.49
C LEU A 79 -6.23 4.98 -2.05
N THR A 80 -6.65 6.10 -1.49
CA THR A 80 -8.07 6.39 -1.26
C THR A 80 -8.52 7.64 -2.00
N GLY A 81 -9.82 7.76 -2.18
CA GLY A 81 -10.42 8.85 -2.94
C GLY A 81 -10.33 8.68 -4.46
N SER A 82 -11.06 9.56 -5.12
CA SER A 82 -11.16 9.62 -6.58
C SER A 82 -10.07 10.53 -7.12
N ARG A 83 -8.95 9.96 -7.60
CA ARG A 83 -8.12 10.62 -8.62
C ARG A 83 -8.97 10.76 -9.88
N ARG A 84 -9.80 11.80 -10.01
CA ARG A 84 -10.37 12.18 -11.30
C ARG A 84 -9.19 12.63 -12.15
N PRO A 85 -8.77 11.88 -13.17
CA PRO A 85 -7.77 12.39 -14.09
C PRO A 85 -8.35 13.67 -14.69
N LYS A 86 -7.57 14.75 -14.78
CA LYS A 86 -7.99 15.92 -15.56
C LYS A 86 -7.92 15.54 -17.03
N LEU A 87 -8.95 14.85 -17.50
CA LEU A 87 -9.11 14.52 -18.91
C LEU A 87 -9.36 15.84 -19.65
N GLN A 88 -8.48 16.15 -20.60
CA GLN A 88 -8.64 17.28 -21.49
C GLN A 88 -9.19 16.78 -22.82
N LEU A 89 -10.33 17.32 -23.25
CA LEU A 89 -10.90 17.03 -24.55
C LEU A 89 -10.01 17.66 -25.64
N VAL A 90 -9.41 16.83 -26.49
CA VAL A 90 -8.64 17.28 -27.65
C VAL A 90 -9.54 17.14 -28.88
N TYR A 91 -9.89 18.27 -29.50
CA TYR A 91 -10.62 18.27 -30.76
C TYR A 91 -9.64 18.03 -31.91
N ASP A 92 -9.86 16.95 -32.65
CA ASP A 92 -9.12 16.66 -33.87
C ASP A 92 -9.59 17.61 -34.99
N LYS A 93 -8.70 18.50 -35.45
CA LYS A 93 -8.97 19.40 -36.58
C LYS A 93 -8.50 18.74 -37.87
N LEU A 94 -9.06 17.58 -38.21
CA LEU A 94 -9.00 17.09 -39.58
C LEU A 94 -9.96 17.93 -40.44
N ARG A 95 -9.37 19.01 -40.94
CA ARG A 95 -9.94 19.92 -41.94
C ARG A 95 -10.59 19.12 -43.07
N ALA A 96 -11.89 19.34 -43.22
CA ALA A 96 -12.54 19.28 -44.51
C ALA A 96 -11.71 20.06 -45.54
N ARG A 97 -11.21 19.35 -46.54
CA ARG A 97 -10.89 19.92 -47.86
C ARG A 97 -11.80 19.19 -48.85
N SER A 98 -12.97 19.80 -49.07
CA SER A 98 -13.72 19.72 -50.32
C SER A 98 -12.93 20.42 -51.42
#